data_AF-A0A372GQG9-F1
#
_entry.id   AF-A0A372GQG9-F1
#
_cell.length_a   1.000
_cell.length_b   1.000
_cell.length_c   1.000
_cell.angle_alpha   90.00
_cell.angle_beta   90.00
_cell.angle_gamma   90.00
#
_symmetry.space_group_name_H-M   'P 1'
#
loop_
_entity.id
_entity.type
_entity.pdbx_description
1 polymer ?
#
loop_
_entity_poly.entity_id
_entity_poly.type
_entity_poly.pdbx_seq_one_letter_code
_entity_poly.pdbx_strand_id
1 'polypeptide(L)'
;MSKIDKIFYEWDNHFFDLDFKLGDDISVLLKNKKLRKVDNEETGEIEFEGVNGIPNRIVLKENKIVAIWLSGRVNLPNNNSLFELPMENLLPQLNKRLKSLNEKISRVEDLKDYNESDVLYFVFRDFFVTLVGILKRKK
;
A
#
# COMPACT_ATOMS: atom_id res chain seq x y z
N MET A 1 -14.45 21.45 -2.17
CA MET A 1 -13.94 20.22 -1.53
C MET A 1 -12.89 19.62 -2.45
N SER A 2 -11.73 19.22 -1.92
CA SER A 2 -10.71 18.52 -2.72
C SER A 2 -11.27 17.18 -3.18
N LYS A 3 -11.14 16.86 -4.48
CA LYS A 3 -11.61 15.60 -5.04
C LYS A 3 -10.61 14.51 -4.64
N ILE A 4 -11.08 13.52 -3.89
CA ILE A 4 -10.28 12.33 -3.54
C ILE A 4 -10.60 11.26 -4.56
N ASP A 5 -9.63 10.96 -5.43
CA ASP A 5 -9.74 9.90 -6.43
C ASP A 5 -8.97 8.66 -5.95
N LYS A 6 -9.50 7.48 -6.28
CA LYS A 6 -8.98 6.18 -5.84
C LYS A 6 -8.83 5.27 -7.04
N ILE A 7 -7.69 4.60 -7.14
CA ILE A 7 -7.37 3.74 -8.28
C ILE A 7 -6.75 2.44 -7.80
N PHE A 8 -7.21 1.34 -8.40
CA PHE A 8 -6.89 -0.02 -8.00
C PHE A 8 -6.20 -0.79 -9.14
N TYR A 9 -5.15 -1.51 -8.77
CA TYR A 9 -4.39 -2.41 -9.64
C TYR A 9 -4.11 -3.73 -8.94
N GLU A 10 -3.80 -4.77 -9.70
CA GLU A 10 -3.22 -6.00 -9.14
C GLU A 10 -1.85 -5.67 -8.55
N TRP A 11 -1.58 -6.17 -7.34
CA TRP A 11 -0.29 -5.99 -6.71
C TRP A 11 0.77 -6.88 -7.38
N ASP A 12 1.83 -6.26 -7.89
CA ASP A 12 3.05 -6.91 -8.34
C ASP A 12 4.18 -6.61 -7.34
N ASN A 13 4.71 -7.67 -6.73
CA ASN A 13 5.76 -7.60 -5.72
C ASN A 13 7.06 -6.95 -6.22
N HIS A 14 7.28 -6.86 -7.53
CA HIS A 14 8.45 -6.20 -8.11
C HIS A 14 8.23 -4.71 -8.36
N PHE A 15 7.00 -4.21 -8.15
CA PHE A 15 6.68 -2.81 -8.38
C PHE A 15 7.34 -1.91 -7.35
N PHE A 16 7.35 -2.30 -6.08
CA PHE A 16 8.17 -1.69 -5.04
C PHE A 16 9.21 -2.68 -4.52
N ASP A 17 10.44 -2.22 -4.35
CA ASP A 17 11.54 -3.01 -3.78
C ASP A 17 11.47 -2.95 -2.24
N LEU A 18 10.59 -3.75 -1.65
CA LEU A 18 10.40 -3.84 -0.20
C LEU A 18 11.10 -5.08 0.37
N ASP A 19 11.75 -4.92 1.52
CA ASP A 19 12.44 -6.00 2.26
C ASP A 19 11.48 -7.08 2.83
N PHE A 20 10.18 -6.86 2.74
CA PHE A 20 9.11 -7.72 3.28
C PHE A 20 7.90 -7.71 2.35
N LYS A 21 7.09 -8.77 2.41
CA LYS A 21 5.97 -9.01 1.48
C LYS A 21 4.68 -9.36 2.22
N LEU A 22 3.55 -9.23 1.51
CA LEU A 22 2.26 -9.65 2.04
C LEU A 22 2.25 -11.15 2.37
N GLY A 23 1.84 -11.49 3.58
CA GLY A 23 1.81 -12.85 4.11
C GLY A 23 3.06 -13.30 4.84
N ASP A 24 4.14 -12.50 4.83
CA ASP A 24 5.31 -12.77 5.68
C ASP A 24 4.90 -12.73 7.16
N ASP A 25 5.62 -13.50 7.96
CA ASP A 25 5.45 -13.56 9.41
C ASP A 25 6.08 -12.34 10.11
N ILE A 26 5.51 -11.95 11.25
CA ILE A 26 5.99 -10.85 12.12
C ILE A 26 7.48 -10.92 12.42
N SER A 27 8.08 -12.12 12.45
CA SER A 27 9.52 -12.32 12.67
C SER A 27 10.42 -11.58 11.68
N VAL A 28 9.97 -11.34 10.44
CA VAL A 28 10.71 -10.54 9.45
C VAL A 28 10.76 -9.07 9.87
N LEU A 29 9.65 -8.55 10.41
CA LEU A 29 9.54 -7.17 10.87
C LEU A 29 10.34 -6.92 12.15
N LEU A 30 10.32 -7.87 13.10
CA LEU A 30 11.07 -7.78 14.36
C LEU A 30 12.60 -7.71 14.15
N LYS A 31 13.10 -8.30 13.06
CA LYS A 31 14.53 -8.25 12.70
C LYS A 31 14.91 -6.92 12.03
N ASN A 32 13.93 -6.13 11.58
CA ASN A 32 14.17 -4.90 10.85
C ASN A 32 14.35 -3.71 11.81
N LYS A 33 15.60 -3.25 11.95
CA LYS A 33 15.96 -2.11 12.83
C LYS A 33 15.39 -0.76 12.37
N LYS A 34 14.83 -0.68 11.16
CA LYS A 34 14.20 0.55 10.63
C LYS A 34 12.70 0.60 10.93
N LEU A 35 12.15 -0.40 11.61
CA LEU A 35 10.76 -0.45 12.01
C LEU A 35 10.65 -0.34 13.53
N ARG A 36 9.58 0.32 14.00
CA ARG A 36 9.16 0.33 15.39
C ARG A 36 7.83 -0.38 15.51
N LYS A 37 7.67 -1.13 16.59
CA LYS A 37 6.40 -1.75 16.97
C LYS A 37 5.50 -0.67 17.58
N VAL A 38 4.23 -0.65 17.20
CA VAL A 38 3.20 0.23 17.74
C VAL A 38 2.00 -0.62 18.11
N ASP A 39 1.44 -0.42 19.30
CA ASP A 39 0.22 -1.10 19.71
C ASP A 39 -0.98 -0.25 19.26
N ASN A 40 -1.88 -0.82 18.46
CA ASN A 40 -3.08 -0.12 18.01
C ASN A 40 -4.15 -0.21 19.09
N GLU A 41 -4.43 0.92 19.76
CA GLU A 41 -5.38 0.98 20.88
C GLU A 41 -6.84 0.66 20.47
N GLU A 42 -7.22 0.88 19.21
CA GLU A 42 -8.58 0.63 18.72
C GLU A 42 -8.84 -0.84 18.42
N THR A 43 -7.85 -1.55 17.89
CA THR A 43 -7.99 -2.96 17.46
C THR A 43 -7.36 -3.94 18.44
N GLY A 44 -6.46 -3.48 19.32
CA GLY A 44 -5.62 -4.31 20.18
C GLY A 44 -4.55 -5.09 19.41
N GLU A 45 -4.39 -4.86 18.11
CA GLU A 45 -3.42 -5.55 17.27
C GLU A 45 -2.06 -4.83 17.25
N ILE A 46 -1.01 -5.60 16.97
CA ILE A 46 0.34 -5.08 16.80
C ILE A 46 0.51 -4.56 15.37
N GLU A 47 1.03 -3.35 15.27
CA GLU A 47 1.40 -2.73 14.00
C GLU A 47 2.88 -2.38 13.99
N PHE A 48 3.39 -2.09 12.79
CA PHE A 48 4.76 -1.63 12.61
C PHE A 48 4.78 -0.36 11.77
N GLU A 49 5.58 0.60 12.20
CA GLU A 49 5.81 1.84 11.46
C GLU A 49 7.30 1.98 11.19
N GLY A 50 7.66 2.61 10.06
CA GLY A 50 9.03 3.00 9.82
C GLY A 50 9.50 4.08 10.80
N VAL A 51 10.72 3.96 11.30
CA VAL A 51 11.34 4.98 12.19
C VAL A 51 11.45 6.34 11.49
N ASN A 52 11.54 6.34 10.15
CA ASN A 52 11.54 7.54 9.32
C ASN A 52 10.18 7.77 8.61
N GLY A 53 9.10 7.14 9.06
CA GLY A 53 7.79 7.16 8.40
C GLY A 53 7.72 6.31 7.13
N ILE A 54 8.67 5.38 6.94
CA ILE A 54 8.77 4.50 5.76
C ILE A 54 8.94 3.04 6.21
N PRO A 55 7.93 2.18 6.02
CA PRO A 55 6.56 2.50 5.57
C PRO A 55 5.81 3.33 6.62
N ASN A 56 4.69 3.94 6.21
CA ASN A 56 3.84 4.68 7.14
C ASN A 56 3.25 3.74 8.19
N ARG A 57 2.73 2.59 7.75
CA ARG A 57 2.11 1.59 8.63
C ARG A 57 2.10 0.21 7.97
N ILE A 58 2.36 -0.83 8.75
CA ILE A 58 2.21 -2.24 8.37
C ILE A 58 1.22 -2.86 9.35
N VAL A 59 0.17 -3.47 8.81
CA VAL A 59 -0.90 -4.11 9.58
C VAL A 59 -0.69 -5.62 9.55
N LEU A 60 -0.87 -6.23 10.71
CA LEU A 60 -0.77 -7.67 10.90
C LEU A 60 -2.14 -8.26 11.21
N LYS A 61 -2.36 -9.50 10.78
CA LYS A 61 -3.45 -10.34 11.26
C LYS A 61 -2.91 -11.74 11.45
N GLU A 62 -3.17 -12.35 12.62
CA GLU A 62 -2.64 -13.68 12.96
C GLU A 62 -1.12 -13.78 12.73
N ASN A 63 -0.38 -12.75 13.18
CA ASN A 63 1.07 -12.58 13.01
C ASN A 63 1.57 -12.48 11.56
N LYS A 64 0.69 -12.32 10.57
CA LYS A 64 1.07 -12.19 9.15
C LYS A 64 0.78 -10.80 8.60
N ILE A 65 1.64 -10.33 7.71
CA ILE A 65 1.47 -9.06 7.02
C ILE A 65 0.24 -9.12 6.10
N VAL A 66 -0.75 -8.28 6.37
CA VAL A 66 -1.97 -8.20 5.55
C VAL A 66 -2.12 -6.87 4.81
N ALA A 67 -1.49 -5.80 5.31
CA ALA A 67 -1.48 -4.53 4.60
C ALA A 67 -0.18 -3.76 4.86
N ILE A 68 0.27 -3.02 3.84
CA ILE A 68 1.38 -2.08 3.93
C ILE A 68 0.90 -0.75 3.38
N TRP A 69 1.05 0.32 4.15
CA TRP A 69 0.68 1.68 3.78
C TRP A 69 1.93 2.53 3.63
N LEU A 70 2.05 3.17 2.47
CA LEU A 70 3.15 4.05 2.10
C LEU A 70 2.60 5.47 1.91
N SER A 71 3.21 6.45 2.56
CA SER A 71 2.84 7.84 2.34
C SER A 71 3.33 8.30 0.96
N GLY A 72 2.54 9.15 0.28
CA GLY A 72 2.94 9.75 -1.00
C GLY A 72 4.12 10.73 -0.89
N ARG A 73 4.58 11.05 0.32
CA ARG A 73 5.79 11.88 0.54
C ARG A 73 7.07 11.05 0.65
N VAL A 74 7.01 9.76 0.35
CA VAL A 74 8.10 8.82 0.57
C VAL A 74 8.95 8.67 -0.68
N ASN A 75 10.25 8.93 -0.51
CA ASN A 75 11.25 8.52 -1.49
C ASN A 75 11.49 7.00 -1.38
N LEU A 76 10.83 6.22 -2.23
CA LEU A 76 11.11 4.79 -2.37
C LEU A 76 12.33 4.55 -3.28
N PRO A 77 13.27 3.67 -2.88
CA PRO A 77 14.35 3.24 -3.77
C PRO A 77 13.80 2.86 -5.13
N ASN A 78 14.36 3.44 -6.20
CA ASN A 78 13.98 3.19 -7.60
C ASN A 78 12.61 3.69 -8.07
N ASN A 79 11.80 4.35 -7.22
CA ASN A 79 10.42 4.77 -7.56
C ASN A 79 10.04 6.19 -7.09
N ASN A 80 11.01 7.01 -6.67
CA ASN A 80 10.77 8.40 -6.19
C ASN A 80 9.90 9.23 -7.16
N SER A 81 10.08 9.07 -8.47
CA SER A 81 9.35 9.87 -9.47
C SER A 81 7.85 9.61 -9.48
N LEU A 82 7.38 8.43 -9.08
CA LEU A 82 5.96 8.06 -9.19
C LEU A 82 5.06 8.90 -8.27
N PHE A 83 5.57 9.35 -7.13
CA PHE A 83 4.77 10.05 -6.13
C PHE A 83 4.71 11.57 -6.35
N GLU A 84 5.68 12.11 -7.10
CA GLU A 84 5.74 13.53 -7.45
C GLU A 84 5.01 13.83 -8.76
N LEU A 85 4.68 12.79 -9.55
CA LEU A 85 3.99 12.96 -10.82
C LEU A 85 2.48 13.23 -10.63
N PRO A 86 1.94 14.24 -11.34
CA PRO A 86 0.50 14.43 -11.45
C PRO A 86 -0.18 13.18 -12.02
N MET A 87 -1.41 12.92 -11.57
CA MET A 87 -2.25 11.78 -11.97
C MET A 87 -2.30 11.57 -13.49
N GLU A 88 -2.46 12.64 -14.26
CA GLU A 88 -2.49 12.59 -15.73
C GLU A 88 -1.23 11.97 -16.37
N ASN A 89 -0.07 12.16 -15.74
CA ASN A 89 1.21 11.65 -16.21
C ASN A 89 1.55 10.29 -15.59
N LEU A 90 1.04 10.03 -14.39
CA LEU A 90 1.28 8.78 -13.66
C LEU A 90 0.43 7.63 -14.21
N LEU A 91 -0.88 7.83 -14.40
CA LEU A 91 -1.80 6.75 -14.78
C LEU A 91 -1.42 6.05 -16.09
N PRO A 92 -1.01 6.75 -17.17
CA PRO A 92 -0.55 6.08 -18.38
C PRO A 92 0.66 5.17 -18.15
N GLN A 93 1.54 5.50 -17.21
CA GLN A 93 2.70 4.67 -16.86
C GLN A 93 2.31 3.45 -16.04
N LEU A 94 1.40 3.62 -15.08
CA LEU A 94 0.86 2.51 -14.28
C LEU A 94 0.08 1.53 -15.15
N ASN A 95 -0.81 2.03 -16.02
CA ASN A 95 -1.63 1.21 -16.91
C ASN A 95 -0.81 0.38 -17.92
N LYS A 96 0.45 0.77 -18.21
CA LYS A 96 1.36 -0.02 -19.06
C LYS A 96 2.02 -1.18 -18.32
N ARG A 97 2.20 -1.07 -16.99
CA ARG A 97 2.97 -2.01 -16.18
C ARG A 97 2.11 -2.89 -15.29
N LEU A 98 0.95 -2.40 -14.90
CA LEU A 98 0.07 -3.02 -13.91
C LEU A 98 -1.30 -3.28 -14.52
N LYS A 99 -1.89 -4.41 -14.13
CA LYS A 99 -3.25 -4.76 -14.53
C LYS A 99 -4.25 -3.99 -13.68
N SER A 100 -5.09 -3.19 -14.33
CA SER A 100 -6.12 -2.41 -13.64
C SER A 100 -7.19 -3.32 -13.03
N LEU A 101 -7.65 -2.96 -11.83
CA LEU A 101 -8.79 -3.59 -11.16
C LEU A 101 -10.01 -2.67 -11.08
N ASN A 102 -9.99 -1.49 -11.72
CA ASN A 102 -11.04 -0.49 -11.57
C ASN A 102 -12.42 -0.95 -12.09
N GLU A 103 -12.47 -1.98 -12.94
CA GLU A 103 -13.73 -2.61 -13.38
C GLU A 103 -14.34 -3.53 -12.30
N LYS A 104 -13.51 -4.05 -11.39
CA LYS A 104 -13.90 -4.98 -10.32
C LYS A 104 -14.05 -4.29 -8.97
N ILE A 105 -13.22 -3.28 -8.73
CA ILE A 105 -13.15 -2.52 -7.49
C ILE A 105 -13.36 -1.06 -7.86
N SER A 106 -14.55 -0.55 -7.57
CA SER A 106 -14.94 0.84 -7.85
C SER A 106 -14.77 1.73 -6.62
N ARG A 107 -14.90 1.14 -5.44
CA ARG A 107 -14.83 1.81 -4.13
C ARG A 107 -14.14 0.93 -3.10
N VAL A 108 -13.80 1.52 -1.96
CA VAL A 108 -13.04 0.84 -0.89
C VAL A 108 -13.85 -0.32 -0.30
N GLU A 109 -15.17 -0.20 -0.27
CA GLU A 109 -16.05 -1.23 0.28
C GLU A 109 -15.98 -2.53 -0.53
N ASP A 110 -15.76 -2.44 -1.85
CA ASP A 110 -15.66 -3.60 -2.75
C ASP A 110 -14.45 -4.48 -2.40
N LEU A 111 -13.42 -3.92 -1.74
CA LEU A 111 -12.25 -4.68 -1.27
C LEU A 111 -12.62 -5.74 -0.24
N LYS A 112 -13.75 -5.58 0.48
CA LYS A 112 -14.20 -6.54 1.48
C LYS A 112 -14.60 -7.89 0.88
N ASP A 113 -14.93 -7.90 -0.41
CA ASP A 113 -15.41 -9.09 -1.12
C ASP A 113 -14.43 -9.53 -2.23
N TYR A 114 -13.39 -8.75 -2.49
CA TYR A 114 -12.37 -9.08 -3.49
C TYR A 114 -11.39 -10.16 -3.00
N ASN A 115 -11.31 -11.26 -3.75
CA ASN A 115 -10.53 -12.45 -3.38
C ASN A 115 -9.62 -12.99 -4.51
N GLU A 116 -9.54 -12.31 -5.66
CA GLU A 116 -8.81 -12.84 -6.83
C GLU A 116 -7.29 -12.60 -6.74
N SER A 117 -6.88 -11.39 -6.39
CA SER A 117 -5.47 -11.00 -6.33
C SER A 117 -5.20 -10.07 -5.15
N ASP A 118 -3.94 -9.95 -4.74
CA ASP A 118 -3.58 -8.84 -3.84
C ASP A 118 -3.73 -7.51 -4.61
N VAL A 119 -3.96 -6.41 -3.89
CA VAL A 119 -4.37 -5.12 -4.46
C VAL A 119 -3.33 -4.05 -4.17
N LEU A 120 -2.96 -3.32 -5.22
CA LEU A 120 -2.28 -2.04 -5.13
C LEU A 120 -3.29 -0.91 -5.27
N TYR A 121 -3.35 -0.06 -4.26
CA TYR A 121 -4.36 0.98 -4.08
C TYR A 121 -3.68 2.35 -4.00
N PHE A 122 -4.02 3.25 -4.92
CA PHE A 122 -3.53 4.63 -4.91
C PHE A 122 -4.63 5.60 -4.49
N VAL A 123 -4.30 6.50 -3.57
CA VAL A 123 -5.15 7.61 -3.14
C VAL A 123 -4.59 8.91 -3.65
N PHE A 124 -5.38 9.63 -4.42
CA PHE A 124 -5.05 10.94 -4.95
C PHE A 124 -5.81 12.03 -4.22
N ARG A 125 -5.12 13.13 -3.93
CA ARG A 125 -5.73 14.38 -3.46
C ARG A 125 -5.16 15.52 -4.28
N ASP A 126 -6.01 16.36 -4.83
CA ASP A 126 -5.60 17.49 -5.68
C ASP A 126 -4.61 17.06 -6.79
N PHE A 127 -4.93 15.94 -7.47
CA PHE A 127 -4.16 15.33 -8.57
C PHE A 127 -2.85 14.62 -8.21
N PHE A 128 -2.38 14.65 -6.96
CA PHE A 128 -1.15 13.98 -6.54
C PHE A 128 -1.42 12.77 -5.67
N VAL A 129 -0.55 11.76 -5.74
CA VAL A 129 -0.60 10.61 -4.84
C VAL A 129 -0.30 11.08 -3.42
N THR A 130 -1.21 10.77 -2.50
CA THR A 130 -1.04 11.10 -1.08
C THR A 130 -0.84 9.86 -0.21
N LEU A 131 -1.35 8.72 -0.64
CA LEU A 131 -1.21 7.45 0.06
C LEU A 131 -1.25 6.30 -0.95
N VAL A 132 -0.46 5.26 -0.68
CA VAL A 132 -0.50 3.99 -1.39
C VAL A 132 -0.72 2.86 -0.38
N GLY A 133 -1.69 2.00 -0.66
CA GLY A 133 -1.95 0.79 0.10
C GLY A 133 -1.59 -0.44 -0.74
N ILE A 134 -0.93 -1.40 -0.11
CA ILE A 134 -0.69 -2.73 -0.65
C ILE A 134 -1.46 -3.69 0.25
N LEU A 135 -2.52 -4.31 -0.28
CA LEU A 135 -3.53 -5.00 0.50
C LEU A 135 -3.61 -6.47 0.09
N LYS A 136 -3.55 -7.37 1.06
CA LYS A 136 -3.75 -8.79 0.81
C LYS A 136 -5.21 -9.06 0.47
N ARG A 137 -5.43 -9.92 -0.52
CA ARG A 137 -6.77 -10.38 -0.86
C ARG A 137 -7.42 -11.12 0.31
N LYS A 138 -8.74 -11.04 0.40
CA LYS A 138 -9.48 -11.84 1.35
C LYS A 138 -9.45 -13.30 0.87
N LYS A 139 -8.90 -14.20 1.70
CA LYS A 139 -9.02 -15.64 1.52
C LYS A 139 -10.17 -16.16 2.37
#